data_AF-A0A8B9P3L7-F1
#
_entry.id   AF-A0A8B9P3L7-F1
#
_cell.length_a   1.000
_cell.length_b   1.000
_cell.length_c   1.000
_cell.angle_alpha   90.00
_cell.angle_beta   90.00
_cell.angle_gamma   90.00
#
_symmetry.space_group_name_H-M   'P 1'
#
loop_
_entity.id
_entity.type
_entity.pdbx_description
1 polymer ?
#
loop_
_entity_poly.entity_id
_entity_poly.type
_entity_poly.pdbx_seq_one_letter_code
_entity_poly.pdbx_strand_id
1 'polypeptide(L)'
;ESTAGTETDVPKVTVLLWKWLEAVGFPPPAAALTERKGEKKKTAFFRANVTVTDLEELQELLKVNIENNKHLVTGSVRAKVLKWGEDVTEFQPPPDYILMADCIYYEESLEPLLKTLKDLTGPNTCVLCCYEQRTMGKNPEIERKYFELLQRDFELEKIPLDKHDEEYRSEDIHIMNIHRKPTVGSFNWFKNIARNSELPFTCHGLSLPWFKL
;
A
#
# COMPACT_ATOMS: atom_id res chain seq x y z
N GLU A 1 25.63 -2.29 -31.56
CA GLU A 1 25.69 -3.04 -30.29
C GLU A 1 24.48 -2.67 -29.47
N SER A 2 23.66 -3.66 -29.15
CA SER A 2 22.37 -3.53 -28.47
C SER A 2 22.58 -3.55 -26.95
N THR A 3 22.45 -2.42 -26.29
CA THR A 3 22.22 -2.37 -24.84
C THR A 3 20.72 -2.48 -24.58
N ALA A 4 20.23 -3.70 -24.49
CA ALA A 4 18.93 -4.00 -23.89
C ALA A 4 19.11 -3.89 -22.36
N GLY A 5 19.00 -2.67 -21.84
CA GLY A 5 18.71 -2.47 -20.42
C GLY A 5 17.22 -2.69 -20.25
N THR A 6 16.84 -3.76 -19.56
CA THR A 6 15.45 -4.09 -19.23
C THR A 6 14.88 -2.99 -18.34
N GLU A 7 14.23 -2.02 -18.98
CA GLU A 7 13.27 -1.11 -18.37
C GLU A 7 12.12 -1.99 -17.87
N THR A 8 12.12 -2.32 -16.58
CA THR A 8 10.98 -3.01 -15.98
C THR A 8 9.82 -2.04 -15.99
N ASP A 9 8.88 -2.21 -16.92
CA ASP A 9 7.63 -1.44 -16.96
C ASP A 9 7.03 -1.42 -15.56
N VAL A 10 6.92 -0.22 -14.97
CA VAL A 10 6.31 -0.06 -13.64
C VAL A 10 4.86 -0.53 -13.75
N PRO A 11 4.41 -1.49 -12.93
CA PRO A 11 3.04 -1.98 -13.02
C PRO A 11 2.04 -0.83 -12.88
N LYS A 12 0.99 -0.83 -13.71
CA LYS A 12 -0.05 0.22 -13.69
C LYS A 12 -0.64 0.39 -12.29
N VAL A 13 -0.82 -0.71 -11.56
CA VAL A 13 -1.30 -0.76 -10.17
C VAL A 13 -0.45 0.10 -9.24
N THR A 14 0.87 0.09 -9.41
CA THR A 14 1.82 0.88 -8.62
C THR A 14 1.66 2.38 -8.90
N VAL A 15 1.51 2.76 -10.17
CA VAL A 15 1.25 4.15 -10.57
C VAL A 15 -0.08 4.65 -10.01
N LEU A 16 -1.10 3.79 -9.98
CA LEU A 16 -2.42 4.13 -9.49
C LEU A 16 -2.47 4.31 -7.98
N LEU A 17 -1.87 3.37 -7.24
CA LEU A 17 -1.72 3.50 -5.79
C LEU A 17 -0.99 4.80 -5.46
N TRP A 18 0.08 5.09 -6.19
CA TRP A 18 0.82 6.34 -6.05
C TRP A 18 -0.04 7.59 -6.26
N LYS A 19 -0.76 7.66 -7.38
CA LYS A 19 -1.60 8.83 -7.71
C LYS A 19 -2.72 9.04 -6.71
N TRP A 20 -3.30 7.94 -6.23
CA TRP A 20 -4.27 7.99 -5.15
C TRP A 20 -3.67 8.53 -3.85
N LEU A 21 -2.48 8.07 -3.46
CA LEU A 21 -1.76 8.60 -2.29
C LEU A 21 -1.50 10.11 -2.43
N GLU A 22 -1.07 10.60 -3.60
CA GLU A 22 -0.91 12.03 -3.86
C GLU A 22 -2.24 12.80 -3.68
N ALA A 23 -3.33 12.28 -4.23
CA ALA A 23 -4.65 12.91 -4.19
C ALA A 23 -5.21 13.05 -2.77
N VAL A 24 -4.95 12.06 -1.90
CA VAL A 24 -5.41 12.08 -0.49
C VAL A 24 -4.41 12.73 0.47
N GLY A 25 -3.37 13.37 -0.05
CA GLY A 25 -2.37 14.10 0.76
C GLY A 25 -1.40 13.18 1.52
N PHE A 26 -1.26 11.94 1.08
CA PHE A 26 -0.38 10.96 1.69
C PHE A 26 1.05 11.08 1.15
N PRO A 27 2.10 10.94 1.99
CA PRO A 27 3.47 11.05 1.53
C PRO A 27 3.85 9.86 0.62
N PRO A 28 4.62 10.13 -0.45
CA PRO A 28 5.25 9.12 -1.28
C PRO A 28 6.01 7.97 -0.58
N PRO A 29 5.79 6.69 -0.94
CA PRO A 29 6.87 5.69 -0.92
C PRO A 29 7.78 5.83 -2.16
N ALA A 30 9.04 5.43 -2.02
CA ALA A 30 10.15 5.86 -2.87
C ALA A 30 10.26 5.22 -4.28
N ALA A 31 9.17 4.81 -4.94
CA ALA A 31 9.27 4.11 -6.23
C ALA A 31 8.06 4.26 -7.15
N ALA A 32 7.76 5.48 -7.61
CA ALA A 32 6.85 5.66 -8.75
C ALA A 32 7.40 6.73 -9.70
N LEU A 33 8.19 6.28 -10.69
CA LEU A 33 8.49 7.05 -11.89
C LEU A 33 7.33 6.85 -12.86
N THR A 34 6.58 7.91 -13.16
CA THR A 34 5.79 7.99 -14.40
C THR A 34 6.40 9.07 -15.27
N GLU A 35 7.18 8.66 -16.26
CA GLU A 35 7.68 9.57 -17.28
C GLU A 35 6.61 9.72 -18.37
N ARG A 36 5.86 10.83 -18.37
CA ARG A 36 5.19 11.32 -19.57
C ARG A 36 6.00 12.47 -20.13
N LYS A 37 6.38 12.36 -21.42
CA LYS A 37 6.87 13.48 -22.23
C LYS A 37 5.93 14.68 -22.07
N GLY A 38 6.34 15.72 -21.34
CA GLY A 38 5.76 17.06 -21.49
C GLY A 38 5.46 17.85 -20.22
N GLU A 39 5.23 17.23 -19.06
CA GLU A 39 4.84 17.98 -17.85
C GLU A 39 5.66 17.60 -16.63
N LYS A 40 6.57 18.49 -16.23
CA LYS A 40 7.27 18.42 -14.93
C LYS A 40 6.32 18.88 -13.83
N LYS A 41 5.41 18.03 -13.36
CA LYS A 41 4.74 18.26 -12.07
C LYS A 41 5.73 17.92 -10.95
N LYS A 42 6.21 18.95 -10.25
CA LYS A 42 7.03 18.80 -9.03
C LYS A 42 6.13 18.36 -7.88
N THR A 43 5.99 17.05 -7.66
CA THR A 43 5.46 16.57 -6.39
C THR A 43 6.59 16.61 -5.36
N ALA A 44 6.46 17.47 -4.35
CA ALA A 44 7.38 17.48 -3.22
C ALA A 44 7.14 16.19 -2.41
N PHE A 45 8.11 15.27 -2.40
CA PHE A 45 8.10 14.15 -1.45
C PHE A 45 8.17 14.76 -0.06
N PHE A 46 7.35 14.34 0.90
CA PHE A 46 7.45 14.80 2.28
C PHE A 46 8.07 13.68 3.14
N ARG A 47 9.17 13.98 3.85
CA ARG A 47 9.74 13.48 5.14
C ARG A 47 9.52 12.02 5.61
N ALA A 48 8.94 11.12 4.83
CA ALA A 48 8.70 9.73 5.22
C ALA A 48 10.02 8.93 5.29
N ASN A 49 10.07 7.96 6.20
CA ASN A 49 11.15 7.00 6.30
C ASN A 49 10.69 5.68 5.68
N VAL A 50 11.08 5.45 4.43
CA VAL A 50 10.57 4.36 3.60
C VAL A 50 11.55 3.19 3.60
N THR A 51 11.02 1.98 3.76
CA THR A 51 11.76 0.75 3.48
C THR A 51 11.08 0.08 2.29
N VAL A 52 11.76 0.02 1.15
CA VAL A 52 11.31 -0.77 0.01
C VAL A 52 11.86 -2.16 0.14
N THR A 53 11.02 -3.17 -0.08
CA THR A 53 11.37 -4.56 0.17
C THR A 53 11.01 -5.46 -0.99
N ASP A 54 11.89 -6.40 -1.29
CA ASP A 54 11.66 -7.44 -2.28
C ASP A 54 12.64 -8.61 -2.04
N LEU A 55 12.65 -9.60 -2.93
CA LEU A 55 13.61 -10.70 -2.95
C LEU A 55 15.06 -10.21 -3.13
N GLU A 56 16.03 -11.06 -2.75
CA GLU A 56 17.47 -10.76 -2.83
C GLU A 56 17.89 -10.34 -4.25
N GLU A 57 17.41 -11.06 -5.26
CA GLU A 57 17.71 -10.81 -6.67
C GLU A 57 17.28 -9.42 -7.17
N LEU A 58 16.33 -8.77 -6.50
CA LEU A 58 15.82 -7.45 -6.87
C LEU A 58 16.47 -6.30 -6.08
N GLN A 59 17.34 -6.59 -5.12
CA GLN A 59 17.96 -5.57 -4.28
C GLN A 59 18.86 -4.60 -5.04
N GLU A 60 19.60 -5.07 -6.05
CA GLU A 60 20.43 -4.20 -6.87
C GLU A 60 19.58 -3.22 -7.69
N LEU A 61 18.48 -3.70 -8.27
CA LEU A 61 17.52 -2.88 -9.01
C LEU A 61 16.89 -1.81 -8.10
N LEU A 62 16.46 -2.20 -6.89
CA LEU A 62 15.92 -1.26 -5.91
C LEU A 62 16.94 -0.16 -5.55
N LYS A 63 18.21 -0.53 -5.32
CA LYS A 63 19.28 0.44 -4.99
C LYS A 63 19.54 1.41 -6.13
N VAL A 64 19.59 0.94 -7.38
CA VAL A 64 19.75 1.79 -8.57
C VAL A 64 18.58 2.77 -8.70
N ASN A 65 17.34 2.29 -8.52
CA ASN A 65 16.15 3.13 -8.56
C ASN A 65 16.14 4.19 -7.47
N ILE A 66 16.57 3.83 -6.25
CA ILE A 66 16.72 4.77 -5.14
C ILE A 66 17.73 5.87 -5.50
N GLU A 67 18.92 5.51 -5.98
CA GLU A 67 19.97 6.49 -6.25
C GLU A 67 19.57 7.45 -7.39
N ASN A 68 18.96 6.93 -8.45
CA ASN A 68 18.46 7.74 -9.57
C ASN A 68 17.41 8.78 -9.11
N ASN A 69 16.61 8.45 -8.10
CA ASN A 69 15.51 9.30 -7.62
C ASN A 69 15.81 10.04 -6.31
N LYS A 70 17.02 9.89 -5.77
CA LYS A 70 17.42 10.47 -4.47
C LYS A 70 17.25 11.97 -4.39
N HIS A 71 17.39 12.67 -5.51
CA HIS A 71 17.19 14.12 -5.64
C HIS A 71 15.73 14.56 -5.44
N LEU A 72 14.77 13.64 -5.55
CA LEU A 72 13.35 13.87 -5.30
C LEU A 72 12.96 13.56 -3.85
N VAL A 73 13.77 12.77 -3.14
CA VAL A 73 13.47 12.29 -1.78
C VAL A 73 13.87 13.33 -0.75
N THR A 74 12.89 13.83 0.02
CA THR A 74 13.15 14.72 1.18
C THR A 74 13.22 13.98 2.52
N GLY A 75 12.79 12.71 2.54
CA GLY A 75 12.84 11.83 3.71
C GLY A 75 14.04 10.88 3.65
N SER A 76 13.85 9.65 4.09
CA SER A 76 14.82 8.57 3.88
C SER A 76 14.20 7.41 3.13
N VAL A 77 15.00 6.75 2.30
CA VAL A 77 14.62 5.50 1.66
C VAL A 77 15.78 4.52 1.79
N ARG A 78 15.46 3.27 2.09
CA ARG A 78 16.40 2.15 2.03
C ARG A 78 15.77 0.94 1.38
N ALA A 79 16.58 0.13 0.70
CA ALA A 79 16.18 -1.19 0.24
C ALA A 79 16.56 -2.24 1.29
N LYS A 80 15.67 -3.21 1.52
CA LYS A 80 15.92 -4.38 2.35
C LYS A 80 15.32 -5.62 1.72
N VAL A 81 15.86 -6.77 2.07
CA VAL A 81 15.31 -8.06 1.65
C VAL A 81 14.13 -8.39 2.54
N LEU A 82 13.01 -8.77 1.96
CA LEU A 82 11.90 -9.35 2.72
C LEU A 82 11.25 -10.43 1.87
N LYS A 83 11.56 -11.68 2.19
CA LYS A 83 10.83 -12.81 1.66
C LYS A 83 9.62 -13.09 2.55
N TRP A 84 8.44 -13.12 1.94
CA TRP A 84 7.21 -13.32 2.69
C TRP A 84 7.22 -14.64 3.45
N GLY A 85 6.69 -14.60 4.68
CA GLY A 85 6.62 -15.73 5.60
C GLY A 85 7.81 -15.84 6.55
N GLU A 86 8.91 -15.13 6.29
CA GLU A 86 10.12 -15.18 7.10
C GLU A 86 10.05 -14.23 8.33
N ASP A 87 11.16 -14.09 9.04
CA ASP A 87 11.26 -13.22 10.22
C ASP A 87 11.23 -11.74 9.82
N VAL A 88 10.45 -10.96 10.57
CA VAL A 88 10.29 -9.51 10.33
C VAL A 88 10.81 -8.66 11.48
N THR A 89 11.55 -9.25 12.42
CA THR A 89 12.06 -8.58 13.62
C THR A 89 12.87 -7.32 13.25
N GLU A 90 13.61 -7.35 12.14
CA GLU A 90 14.40 -6.21 11.68
C GLU A 90 13.59 -5.02 11.12
N PHE A 91 12.28 -5.19 10.93
CA PHE A 91 11.35 -4.16 10.49
C PHE A 91 10.58 -3.54 11.67
N GLN A 92 10.85 -3.98 12.90
CA GLN A 92 10.24 -3.43 14.10
C GLN A 92 10.88 -2.08 14.48
N PRO A 93 10.12 -1.15 15.10
CA PRO A 93 8.70 -1.24 15.47
C PRO A 93 7.75 -1.25 14.26
N PRO A 94 6.48 -1.65 14.41
CA PRO A 94 5.53 -1.72 13.30
C PRO A 94 5.45 -0.39 12.55
N PRO A 95 5.45 -0.40 11.21
CA PRO A 95 5.33 0.82 10.44
C PRO A 95 3.94 1.42 10.60
N ASP A 96 3.83 2.75 10.44
CA ASP A 96 2.53 3.42 10.40
C ASP A 96 1.71 2.98 9.18
N TYR A 97 2.40 2.69 8.07
CA TYR A 97 1.78 2.29 6.81
C TYR A 97 2.51 1.12 6.15
N ILE A 98 1.74 0.20 5.59
CA ILE A 98 2.23 -0.85 4.68
C ILE A 98 1.53 -0.65 3.34
N LEU A 99 2.32 -0.59 2.26
CA LEU A 99 1.82 -0.37 0.93
C LEU A 99 2.13 -1.60 0.09
N MET A 100 1.10 -2.18 -0.53
CA MET A 100 1.22 -3.33 -1.43
C MET A 100 0.60 -2.96 -2.77
N ALA A 101 1.35 -3.20 -3.85
CA ALA A 101 0.89 -3.03 -5.21
C ALA A 101 1.08 -4.34 -5.96
N ASP A 102 -0.02 -4.91 -6.43
CA ASP A 102 -0.05 -6.11 -7.27
C ASP A 102 0.61 -7.37 -6.67
N CYS A 103 0.49 -7.55 -5.35
CA CYS A 103 1.07 -8.69 -4.62
C CYS A 103 0.21 -9.98 -4.63
N ILE A 104 -0.98 -9.96 -5.27
CA ILE A 104 -1.96 -11.06 -5.22
C ILE A 104 -2.04 -11.75 -6.59
N TYR A 105 -1.23 -12.80 -6.80
CA TYR A 105 -1.15 -13.47 -8.11
C TYR A 105 -0.73 -14.95 -8.06
N TYR A 106 -0.03 -15.40 -7.01
CA TYR A 106 0.32 -16.80 -6.81
C TYR A 106 -0.33 -17.38 -5.55
N GLU A 107 -0.86 -18.60 -5.66
CA GLU A 107 -1.57 -19.26 -4.55
C GLU A 107 -0.61 -19.62 -3.41
N GLU A 108 0.60 -20.04 -3.76
CA GLU A 108 1.67 -20.43 -2.85
C GLU A 108 2.17 -19.26 -1.99
N SER A 109 2.00 -18.04 -2.48
CA SER A 109 2.42 -16.81 -1.80
C SER A 109 1.38 -16.26 -0.83
N LEU A 110 0.14 -16.76 -0.85
CA LEU A 110 -0.95 -16.20 -0.04
C LEU A 110 -0.69 -16.33 1.46
N GLU A 111 -0.42 -17.55 1.94
CA GLU A 111 -0.18 -17.78 3.37
C GLU A 111 1.09 -17.07 3.89
N PRO A 112 2.23 -17.13 3.18
CA PRO A 112 3.42 -16.35 3.55
C PRO A 112 3.17 -14.84 3.59
N LEU A 113 2.45 -14.28 2.61
CA LEU A 113 2.12 -12.85 2.58
C LEU A 113 1.26 -12.46 3.79
N LEU A 114 0.22 -13.24 4.09
CA LEU A 114 -0.66 -13.00 5.22
C LEU A 114 0.07 -13.11 6.57
N LYS A 115 0.97 -14.08 6.72
CA LYS A 115 1.84 -14.17 7.90
C LYS A 115 2.67 -12.89 8.05
N THR A 116 3.33 -12.45 6.98
CA THR A 116 4.14 -11.23 6.97
C THR A 116 3.34 -10.00 7.36
N LEU A 117 2.13 -9.84 6.80
CA LEU A 117 1.21 -8.76 7.17
C LEU A 117 0.87 -8.80 8.65
N LYS A 118 0.51 -9.96 9.21
CA LYS A 118 0.21 -10.08 10.65
C LYS A 118 1.40 -9.71 11.54
N ASP A 119 2.59 -10.13 11.15
CA ASP A 119 3.81 -9.92 11.93
C ASP A 119 4.30 -8.45 11.85
N LEU A 120 4.07 -7.79 10.72
CA LEU A 120 4.40 -6.37 10.52
C LEU A 120 3.33 -5.41 11.07
N THR A 121 2.06 -5.81 11.11
CA THR A 121 0.96 -4.89 11.43
C THR A 121 0.77 -4.73 12.94
N GLY A 122 1.01 -3.51 13.44
CA GLY A 122 0.68 -3.09 14.80
C GLY A 122 -0.78 -2.61 14.93
N PRO A 123 -1.20 -2.18 16.15
CA PRO A 123 -2.58 -1.71 16.38
C PRO A 123 -2.99 -0.48 15.58
N ASN A 124 -2.03 0.36 15.19
CA ASN A 124 -2.26 1.62 14.46
C ASN A 124 -1.76 1.56 13.01
N THR A 125 -1.25 0.41 12.56
CA THR A 125 -0.72 0.27 11.22
C THR A 125 -1.86 0.22 10.21
N CYS A 126 -1.81 1.11 9.21
CA CYS A 126 -2.76 1.12 8.10
C CYS A 126 -2.15 0.39 6.89
N VAL A 127 -2.85 -0.60 6.35
CA VAL A 127 -2.37 -1.34 5.19
C VAL A 127 -3.20 -0.93 3.97
N LEU A 128 -2.51 -0.48 2.92
CA LEU A 128 -3.12 -0.13 1.64
C LEU A 128 -2.69 -1.16 0.60
N CYS A 129 -3.66 -1.91 0.10
CA CYS A 129 -3.46 -2.93 -0.92
C CYS A 129 -4.13 -2.50 -2.22
N CYS A 130 -3.32 -2.17 -3.21
CA CYS A 130 -3.78 -1.93 -4.58
C CYS A 130 -3.52 -3.18 -5.41
N TYR A 131 -4.52 -3.64 -6.14
CA TYR A 131 -4.38 -4.80 -7.03
C TYR A 131 -5.27 -4.66 -8.26
N GLU A 132 -4.85 -5.30 -9.35
CA GLU A 132 -5.65 -5.46 -10.56
C GLU A 132 -6.46 -6.76 -10.45
N GLN A 133 -7.78 -6.66 -10.57
CA GLN A 133 -8.66 -7.80 -10.65
C GLN A 133 -8.47 -8.51 -11.98
N ARG A 134 -8.12 -9.80 -11.91
CA ARG A 134 -7.86 -10.63 -13.09
C ARG A 134 -8.89 -11.75 -13.16
N THR A 135 -9.64 -11.79 -14.26
CA THR A 135 -10.76 -12.73 -14.46
C THR A 135 -10.35 -14.04 -15.13
N MET A 136 -9.09 -14.15 -15.59
CA MET A 136 -8.60 -15.29 -16.37
C MET A 136 -7.82 -16.29 -15.51
N GLY A 137 -7.93 -17.58 -15.89
CA GLY A 137 -7.15 -18.66 -15.26
C GLY A 137 -7.54 -18.88 -13.79
N LYS A 138 -6.54 -19.09 -12.93
CA LYS A 138 -6.73 -19.33 -11.49
C LYS A 138 -6.88 -18.04 -10.66
N ASN A 139 -6.70 -16.87 -11.27
CA ASN A 139 -6.68 -15.60 -10.54
C ASN A 139 -7.95 -15.32 -9.72
N PRO A 140 -9.18 -15.59 -10.22
CA PRO A 140 -10.39 -15.37 -9.42
C PRO A 140 -10.43 -16.22 -8.14
N GLU A 141 -9.92 -17.45 -8.21
CA GLU A 141 -9.88 -18.36 -7.06
C GLU A 141 -8.82 -17.94 -6.04
N ILE A 142 -7.66 -17.49 -6.53
CA ILE A 142 -6.56 -16.95 -5.71
C ILE A 142 -7.00 -15.68 -4.98
N GLU A 143 -7.65 -14.75 -5.69
CA GLU A 143 -8.19 -13.51 -5.11
C GLU A 143 -9.23 -13.82 -4.03
N ARG A 144 -10.21 -14.68 -4.34
CA ARG A 144 -11.23 -15.09 -3.36
C ARG A 144 -10.59 -15.71 -2.11
N LYS A 145 -9.65 -16.64 -2.30
CA LYS A 145 -8.94 -17.31 -1.20
C LYS A 145 -8.13 -16.32 -0.36
N TYR A 146 -7.46 -15.37 -1.00
CA TYR A 146 -6.72 -14.30 -0.31
C TYR A 146 -7.63 -13.52 0.63
N PHE A 147 -8.76 -13.00 0.13
CA PHE A 147 -9.68 -12.22 0.95
C PHE A 147 -10.34 -13.04 2.07
N GLU A 148 -10.69 -14.30 1.81
CA GLU A 148 -11.23 -15.20 2.84
C GLU A 148 -10.24 -15.44 3.99
N LEU A 149 -8.96 -15.61 3.68
CA LEU A 149 -7.91 -15.79 4.68
C LEU A 149 -7.59 -14.47 5.40
N LEU A 150 -7.53 -13.35 4.67
CA LEU A 150 -7.24 -12.02 5.21
C LEU A 150 -8.31 -11.57 6.21
N GLN A 151 -9.59 -11.79 5.90
CA GLN A 151 -10.72 -11.40 6.75
C GLN A 151 -10.74 -12.13 8.12
N ARG A 152 -9.95 -13.18 8.33
CA ARG A 152 -9.86 -13.84 9.64
C ARG A 152 -9.28 -12.92 10.71
N ASP A 153 -8.31 -12.08 10.33
CA ASP A 153 -7.54 -11.26 11.26
C ASP A 153 -7.62 -9.76 10.95
N PHE A 154 -8.16 -9.39 9.79
CA PHE A 154 -8.25 -8.00 9.33
C PHE A 154 -9.69 -7.61 8.94
N GLU A 155 -9.99 -6.33 9.08
CA GLU A 155 -11.15 -5.66 8.52
C GLU A 155 -10.74 -4.99 7.20
N LEU A 156 -11.64 -5.03 6.22
CA LEU A 156 -11.36 -4.56 4.86
C LEU A 156 -12.41 -3.53 4.45
N GLU A 157 -11.93 -2.42 3.93
CA GLU A 157 -12.76 -1.38 3.32
C GLU A 157 -12.25 -1.12 1.91
N LYS A 158 -13.14 -1.28 0.91
CA LYS A 158 -12.81 -0.90 -0.46
C LYS A 158 -12.90 0.61 -0.60
N ILE A 159 -11.85 1.24 -1.11
CA ILE A 159 -11.89 2.65 -1.47
C ILE A 159 -12.72 2.80 -2.76
N PRO A 160 -13.75 3.67 -2.75
CA PRO A 160 -14.55 3.94 -3.94
C PRO A 160 -13.73 4.53 -5.10
N LEU A 161 -14.10 4.18 -6.33
CA LEU A 161 -13.41 4.58 -7.58
C LEU A 161 -13.42 6.11 -7.80
N ASP A 162 -14.41 6.81 -7.28
CA ASP A 162 -14.50 8.28 -7.32
C ASP A 162 -13.49 8.95 -6.37
N LYS A 163 -12.96 8.21 -5.39
CA LYS A 163 -11.83 8.65 -4.56
C LYS A 163 -10.47 8.35 -5.19
N HIS A 164 -10.41 7.58 -6.27
CA HIS A 164 -9.17 7.37 -7.04
C HIS A 164 -8.81 8.65 -7.81
N ASP A 165 -7.57 8.73 -8.31
CA ASP A 165 -7.18 9.83 -9.20
C ASP A 165 -8.05 9.85 -10.46
N GLU A 166 -8.42 11.05 -10.92
CA GLU A 166 -9.37 11.22 -12.03
C GLU A 166 -8.83 10.68 -13.36
N GLU A 167 -7.53 10.85 -13.61
CA GLU A 167 -6.85 10.39 -14.83
C GLU A 167 -6.30 8.98 -14.66
N TYR A 168 -5.80 8.68 -13.47
CA TYR A 168 -5.18 7.42 -13.13
C TYR A 168 -6.15 6.61 -12.25
N ARG A 169 -7.11 5.95 -12.92
CA ARG A 169 -8.00 4.93 -12.33
C ARG A 169 -8.49 3.92 -13.36
N SER A 170 -8.92 2.74 -12.90
CA SER A 170 -9.55 1.70 -13.72
C SER A 170 -10.62 0.98 -12.91
N GLU A 171 -11.69 0.52 -13.56
CA GLU A 171 -12.73 -0.32 -12.91
C GLU A 171 -12.17 -1.67 -12.45
N ASP A 172 -11.13 -2.16 -13.13
CA ASP A 172 -10.45 -3.41 -12.80
C ASP A 172 -9.39 -3.24 -11.70
N ILE A 173 -9.14 -2.02 -11.20
CA ILE A 173 -8.08 -1.77 -10.22
C ILE A 173 -8.69 -1.25 -8.93
N HIS A 174 -8.47 -2.01 -7.86
CA HIS A 174 -9.11 -1.80 -6.58
C HIS A 174 -8.07 -1.41 -5.54
N ILE A 175 -8.41 -0.44 -4.69
CA ILE A 175 -7.63 -0.07 -3.52
C ILE A 175 -8.41 -0.51 -2.27
N MET A 176 -7.76 -1.34 -1.45
CA MET A 176 -8.30 -1.85 -0.20
C MET A 176 -7.56 -1.21 0.97
N ASN A 177 -8.33 -0.61 1.88
CA ASN A 177 -7.89 -0.16 3.18
C ASN A 177 -8.09 -1.30 4.19
N ILE A 178 -7.01 -1.73 4.82
CA ILE A 178 -6.95 -2.97 5.61
C ILE A 178 -6.46 -2.62 7.02
N HIS A 179 -7.26 -3.01 8.02
CA HIS A 179 -7.01 -2.74 9.44
C HIS A 179 -6.98 -4.03 10.23
N ARG A 180 -6.06 -4.15 11.19
CA ARG A 180 -6.01 -5.33 12.06
C ARG A 180 -7.22 -5.35 12.99
N LYS A 181 -7.91 -6.49 13.07
CA LYS A 181 -9.00 -6.66 14.04
C LYS A 181 -8.47 -6.53 15.47
N PRO A 182 -9.24 -5.91 16.39
CA PRO A 182 -8.91 -5.95 17.80
C PRO A 182 -8.89 -7.41 18.26
N THR A 183 -7.80 -7.86 18.87
CA THR A 183 -7.77 -9.19 19.49
C THR A 183 -8.78 -9.23 20.64
N VAL A 184 -9.62 -10.27 20.69
CA VAL A 184 -10.56 -10.50 21.79
C VAL A 184 -9.74 -10.73 23.07
N GLY A 185 -9.58 -9.67 23.86
CA GLY A 185 -8.68 -9.63 25.02
C GLY A 185 -7.97 -8.28 25.19
N SER A 186 -7.84 -7.48 24.12
CA SER A 186 -7.42 -6.09 24.21
C SER A 186 -8.62 -5.18 24.42
N PHE A 187 -8.47 -4.23 25.32
CA PHE A 187 -9.48 -3.26 25.74
C PHE A 187 -10.25 -2.67 24.55
N ASN A 188 -11.58 -2.67 24.65
CA ASN A 188 -12.51 -2.37 23.55
C ASN A 188 -12.45 -0.86 23.17
N TRP A 189 -11.46 -0.47 22.34
CA TRP A 189 -11.21 0.92 21.94
C TRP A 189 -12.41 1.57 21.25
N PHE A 190 -13.15 0.82 20.42
CA PHE A 190 -14.36 1.30 19.74
C PHE A 190 -15.47 1.77 20.69
N LYS A 191 -15.54 1.25 21.94
CA LYS A 191 -16.50 1.75 22.93
C LYS A 191 -16.10 3.09 23.57
N ASN A 192 -14.85 3.54 23.39
CA ASN A 192 -14.34 4.78 23.98
C ASN A 192 -14.30 5.96 23.00
N ILE A 193 -14.27 5.72 21.69
CA ILE A 193 -14.34 6.80 20.68
C ILE A 193 -15.72 7.47 20.71
N ALA A 194 -16.79 6.72 21.01
CA ALA A 194 -18.13 7.28 21.19
C ALA A 194 -18.28 8.10 22.50
N ARG A 195 -17.27 8.13 23.38
CA ARG A 195 -17.37 8.73 24.71
C ARG A 195 -16.41 9.91 24.96
N ASN A 196 -15.34 10.05 24.17
CA ASN A 196 -14.45 11.21 24.22
C ASN A 196 -14.50 11.97 22.88
N SER A 197 -15.25 13.06 22.86
CA SER A 197 -15.42 13.99 21.73
C SER A 197 -14.21 14.91 21.50
N GLU A 198 -13.00 14.53 21.92
CA GLU A 198 -11.79 15.34 21.73
C GLU A 198 -10.60 14.43 21.38
N LEU A 199 -10.46 14.13 20.08
CA LEU A 199 -9.19 13.74 19.48
C LEU A 199 -8.68 14.95 18.67
N PRO A 200 -7.41 15.36 18.83
CA PRO A 200 -6.82 16.36 17.97
C PRO A 200 -6.48 15.66 16.65
N PHE A 201 -7.33 15.85 15.65
CA PHE A 201 -7.06 15.80 14.20
C PHE A 201 -8.42 15.61 13.51
N THR A 202 -9.17 16.70 13.49
CA THR A 202 -10.28 16.90 12.55
C THR A 202 -9.71 16.86 11.14
N CYS A 203 -10.06 15.83 10.36
CA CYS A 203 -10.13 15.95 8.91
C CYS A 203 -11.24 16.96 8.58
N HIS A 204 -10.87 18.24 8.51
CA HIS A 204 -11.76 19.25 7.95
C HIS A 204 -11.81 19.10 6.44
N GLY A 205 -13.01 18.84 5.92
CA GLY A 205 -13.36 19.12 4.53
C GLY A 205 -13.62 17.89 3.67
N LEU A 206 -14.81 17.30 3.82
CA LEU A 206 -15.81 17.21 2.74
C LEU A 206 -17.15 16.85 3.39
N SER A 207 -18.10 17.75 3.24
CA SER A 207 -19.44 17.69 3.83
C SER A 207 -20.20 16.45 3.37
N LEU A 208 -20.70 15.66 4.31
CA LEU A 208 -21.79 14.71 4.08
C LEU A 208 -23.14 15.46 4.22
N PRO A 209 -23.92 15.59 3.16
CA PRO A 209 -25.34 15.30 3.21
C PRO A 209 -25.47 13.89 2.61
N TRP A 210 -26.08 12.89 3.22
CA TRP A 210 -27.48 12.81 3.56
C TRP A 210 -27.69 11.58 4.46
N PHE A 211 -28.20 11.80 5.68
CA PHE A 211 -29.01 10.80 6.39
C PHE A 211 -30.05 11.58 7.20
N LYS A 212 -31.30 11.54 6.75
CA LYS A 212 -32.49 11.81 7.57
C LYS A 212 -33.56 10.83 7.11
N LEU A 213 -33.91 9.91 8.03
CA LEU A 213 -35.11 9.08 8.12
C LEU A 213 -35.50 8.25 6.89
#